data_AF-A0A1U7GG15-F1
#
_entry.id   AF-A0A1U7GG15-F1
#
_cell.length_a   1.000
_cell.length_b   1.000
_cell.length_c   1.000
_cell.angle_alpha   90.00
_cell.angle_beta   90.00
_cell.angle_gamma   90.00
#
_symmetry.space_group_name_H-M   'P 1'
#
loop_
_entity.id
_entity.type
_entity.pdbx_description
1 polymer ?
#
loop_
_entity_poly.entity_id
_entity_poly.type
_entity_poly.pdbx_seq_one_letter_code
_entity_poly.pdbx_strand_id
1 'polypeptide(L)'
;MPMFVHLAPESRAAMIRRNGISRLRNPQGAHPGGIFAVPVTRDFYVSHQWLRELKRRGQGAIVGVYFRIGDGESVWAGHYGQSHQEMTAAVAAATFSGPGNREGWEVIIPRRIAAKEIHRIRSLPQVVGWRYYPAAKGKKPSCTCKFCVGGDYGAARLRERFGPPDA
;
A
#
# COMPACT_ATOMS: atom_id res chain seq x y z
N MET A 1 17.44 4.11 -11.96
CA MET A 1 16.46 3.04 -11.68
C MET A 1 16.01 3.09 -10.22
N PRO A 2 14.84 3.67 -9.91
CA PRO A 2 14.26 3.64 -8.58
C PRO A 2 13.93 2.22 -8.10
N MET A 3 13.95 2.03 -6.79
CA MET A 3 13.49 0.81 -6.13
C MET A 3 12.08 1.01 -5.58
N PHE A 4 11.22 0.02 -5.80
CA PHE A 4 9.87 -0.03 -5.30
C PHE A 4 9.67 -1.25 -4.41
N VAL A 5 8.69 -1.16 -3.51
CA VAL A 5 8.20 -2.28 -2.72
C VAL A 5 6.73 -2.55 -3.04
N HIS A 6 6.44 -3.79 -3.42
CA HIS A 6 5.09 -4.35 -3.48
C HIS A 6 4.85 -5.21 -2.24
N LEU A 7 3.71 -5.03 -1.59
CA LEU A 7 3.31 -5.82 -0.43
C LEU A 7 2.44 -7.00 -0.89
N ALA A 8 2.85 -8.21 -0.54
CA ALA A 8 2.17 -9.44 -0.92
C ALA A 8 2.01 -10.40 0.28
N PRO A 9 1.00 -11.28 0.28
CA PRO A 9 0.94 -12.39 1.24
C PRO A 9 2.18 -13.28 1.13
N GLU A 10 2.69 -13.73 2.27
CA GLU A 10 3.82 -14.65 2.34
C GLU A 10 3.58 -15.94 1.56
N SER A 11 2.33 -16.44 1.55
CA SER A 11 1.91 -17.61 0.76
C SER A 11 2.17 -17.47 -0.74
N ARG A 12 2.30 -16.24 -1.26
CA ARG A 12 2.62 -15.96 -2.68
C ARG A 12 4.11 -15.73 -2.93
N ALA A 13 4.94 -15.63 -1.91
CA ALA A 13 6.36 -15.29 -2.03
C ALA A 13 7.12 -16.25 -2.96
N ALA A 14 6.89 -17.56 -2.83
CA ALA A 14 7.56 -18.57 -3.65
C ALA A 14 7.16 -18.47 -5.13
N MET A 15 5.89 -18.24 -5.41
CA MET A 15 5.38 -18.03 -6.77
C MET A 15 5.95 -16.75 -7.39
N ILE A 16 5.94 -15.65 -6.63
CA ILE A 16 6.46 -14.34 -7.08
C ILE A 16 7.95 -14.45 -7.39
N ARG A 17 8.72 -15.17 -6.56
CA ARG A 17 10.15 -15.39 -6.81
C ARG A 17 10.42 -16.06 -8.16
N ARG A 18 9.58 -17.03 -8.56
CA ARG A 18 9.75 -17.78 -9.81
C ARG A 18 9.24 -17.01 -11.04
N ASN A 19 8.08 -16.38 -10.93
CA ASN A 19 7.34 -15.87 -12.08
C ASN A 19 7.33 -14.34 -12.18
N GLY A 20 7.82 -13.64 -11.16
CA GLY A 20 7.58 -12.21 -11.02
C GLY A 20 6.20 -11.89 -10.47
N ILE A 21 5.80 -10.62 -10.56
CA ILE A 21 4.47 -10.14 -10.19
C ILE A 21 3.65 -10.03 -11.48
N SER A 22 2.75 -10.98 -11.71
CA SER A 22 2.00 -11.09 -12.97
C SER A 22 0.52 -10.69 -12.87
N ARG A 23 -0.05 -10.73 -11.66
CA ARG A 23 -1.47 -10.43 -11.42
C ARG A 23 -1.65 -8.93 -11.29
N LEU A 24 -2.14 -8.30 -12.35
CA LEU A 24 -2.57 -6.91 -12.34
C LEU A 24 -3.90 -6.80 -11.61
N ARG A 25 -4.08 -5.76 -10.80
CA ARG A 25 -5.41 -5.42 -10.32
C ARG A 25 -6.23 -4.81 -11.45
N ASN A 26 -7.55 -4.93 -11.36
CA ASN A 26 -8.45 -4.28 -12.30
C ASN A 26 -8.30 -2.75 -12.23
N PRO A 27 -8.55 -2.03 -13.33
CA PRO A 27 -8.65 -0.57 -13.33
C PRO A 27 -9.62 -0.08 -12.25
N GLN A 28 -9.28 1.03 -11.60
CA GLN A 28 -10.14 1.69 -10.60
C GLN A 28 -10.17 3.18 -10.92
N GLY A 29 -11.35 3.70 -11.23
CA GLY A 29 -11.51 5.11 -11.61
C GLY A 29 -10.67 5.48 -12.83
N ALA A 30 -9.87 6.54 -12.72
CA ALA A 30 -9.15 7.17 -13.83
C ALA A 30 -7.79 6.53 -14.18
N HIS A 31 -7.28 5.60 -13.38
CA HIS A 31 -5.99 4.96 -13.63
C HIS A 31 -6.16 3.52 -14.16
N PRO A 32 -5.21 3.01 -14.97
CA PRO A 32 -5.25 1.65 -15.46
C PRO A 32 -5.10 0.63 -14.33
N GLY A 33 -5.43 -0.62 -14.65
CA GLY A 33 -5.12 -1.75 -13.79
C GLY A 33 -3.61 -1.97 -13.72
N GLY A 34 -3.10 -2.37 -12.55
CA GLY A 34 -1.66 -2.50 -12.39
C GLY A 34 -1.22 -3.12 -11.07
N ILE A 35 0.09 -3.06 -10.86
CA ILE A 35 0.75 -3.48 -9.63
C ILE A 35 0.91 -2.27 -8.74
N PHE A 36 0.35 -2.39 -7.53
CA PHE A 36 0.46 -1.38 -6.50
C PHE A 36 1.81 -1.52 -5.78
N ALA A 37 2.56 -0.44 -5.74
CA ALA A 37 3.85 -0.38 -5.07
C ALA A 37 4.10 1.03 -4.50
N VAL A 38 5.14 1.17 -3.69
CA VAL A 38 5.58 2.45 -3.14
C VAL A 38 7.10 2.58 -3.34
N PRO A 39 7.64 3.76 -3.66
CA PRO A 39 9.09 3.95 -3.69
C PRO A 39 9.72 3.61 -2.35
N VAL A 40 10.88 2.96 -2.39
CA VAL A 40 11.65 2.63 -1.19
C VAL A 40 12.44 3.85 -0.77
N THR A 41 12.23 4.28 0.48
CA THR A 41 12.94 5.41 1.08
C THR A 41 13.71 4.96 2.31
N ARG A 42 14.45 5.89 2.92
CA ARG A 42 15.11 5.67 4.23
C ARG A 42 14.11 5.53 5.37
N ASP A 43 12.89 6.05 5.19
CA ASP A 43 11.81 5.91 6.15
C ASP A 43 11.04 4.61 5.88
N PHE A 44 11.32 3.60 6.71
CA PHE A 44 10.68 2.30 6.58
C PHE A 44 9.17 2.37 6.71
N TYR A 45 8.64 3.26 7.56
CA TYR A 45 7.21 3.35 7.81
C TYR A 45 6.47 3.83 6.56
N VAL A 46 6.96 4.87 5.89
CA VAL A 46 6.27 5.44 4.72
C VAL A 46 6.28 4.46 3.54
N SER A 47 7.39 3.77 3.28
CA SER A 47 7.43 2.77 2.20
C SER A 47 6.58 1.53 2.48
N HIS A 48 6.23 1.24 3.74
CA HIS A 48 5.44 0.07 4.14
C HIS A 48 4.11 0.46 4.81
N GLN A 49 3.63 1.69 4.59
CA GLN A 49 2.47 2.30 5.26
C GLN A 49 1.18 1.44 5.13
N TRP A 50 1.05 0.69 4.03
CA TRP A 50 -0.09 -0.15 3.71
C TRP A 50 -0.07 -1.55 4.36
N LEU A 51 1.01 -1.95 5.04
CA LEU A 51 1.16 -3.31 5.57
C LEU A 51 0.02 -3.68 6.52
N ARG A 52 -0.24 -2.84 7.52
CA ARG A 52 -1.30 -3.09 8.50
C ARG A 52 -2.71 -3.11 7.90
N GLU A 53 -2.97 -2.27 6.90
CA GLU A 53 -4.24 -2.26 6.18
C GLU A 53 -4.46 -3.58 5.41
N LEU A 54 -3.43 -4.05 4.70
CA LEU A 54 -3.49 -5.33 3.98
C LEU A 54 -3.63 -6.52 4.93
N LYS A 55 -2.92 -6.51 6.05
CA LYS A 55 -2.99 -7.58 7.07
C LYS A 55 -4.38 -7.69 7.69
N ARG A 56 -5.07 -6.57 7.92
CA ARG A 56 -6.45 -6.56 8.46
C ARG A 56 -7.46 -7.31 7.59
N ARG A 57 -7.19 -7.45 6.30
CA ARG A 57 -8.05 -8.21 5.38
C ARG A 57 -7.85 -9.72 5.46
N GLY A 58 -7.09 -10.23 6.44
CA GLY A 58 -6.98 -11.65 6.76
C GLY A 58 -6.03 -12.44 5.87
N GLN A 59 -5.08 -11.80 5.18
CA GLN A 59 -4.18 -12.50 4.24
C GLN A 59 -2.94 -13.16 4.90
N GLY A 60 -2.92 -13.27 6.23
CA GLY A 60 -1.77 -13.78 6.97
C GLY A 60 -0.60 -12.80 7.04
N ALA A 61 0.62 -13.33 7.13
CA ALA A 61 1.83 -12.52 7.12
C ALA A 61 2.09 -11.89 5.75
N ILE A 62 2.58 -10.65 5.77
CA ILE A 62 2.88 -9.87 4.56
C ILE A 62 4.40 -9.79 4.37
N VAL A 63 4.85 -10.00 3.13
CA VAL A 63 6.24 -9.83 2.69
C VAL A 63 6.38 -8.59 1.81
N GLY A 64 7.56 -7.99 1.84
CA GLY A 64 7.97 -6.93 0.93
C GLY A 64 8.68 -7.54 -0.27
N VAL A 65 8.13 -7.33 -1.46
CA VAL A 65 8.75 -7.69 -2.73
C VAL A 65 9.40 -6.43 -3.30
N TYR A 66 10.72 -6.38 -3.26
CA TYR A 66 11.51 -5.24 -3.71
C TYR A 66 11.99 -5.48 -5.13
N PHE A 67 11.76 -4.52 -6.01
CA PHE A 67 12.14 -4.59 -7.42
C PHE A 67 12.57 -3.22 -7.94
N ARG A 68 13.25 -3.21 -9.10
CA ARG A 68 13.65 -1.96 -9.77
C ARG A 68 13.03 -1.91 -11.16
N ILE A 69 12.65 -0.71 -11.58
CA ILE A 69 12.15 -0.43 -12.92
C ILE A 69 12.96 0.69 -13.57
N GLY A 70 12.83 0.86 -14.88
CA GLY A 70 13.54 1.89 -15.64
C GLY A 70 13.11 3.31 -15.24
N ASP A 71 14.01 4.28 -15.29
CA ASP A 71 13.72 5.66 -14.86
C ASP A 71 12.62 6.31 -15.71
N GLY A 72 12.61 6.06 -17.02
CA GLY A 72 11.62 6.57 -17.98
C GLY A 72 10.35 5.73 -18.09
N GLU A 73 10.15 4.74 -17.23
CA GLU A 73 8.97 3.90 -17.30
C GLU A 73 7.72 4.64 -16.84
N SER A 74 6.62 4.55 -17.60
CA SER A 74 5.35 5.17 -17.24
C SER A 74 4.72 4.46 -16.03
N VAL A 75 4.34 5.25 -15.03
CA VAL A 75 3.64 4.84 -13.83
C VAL A 75 2.54 5.85 -13.49
N TRP A 76 1.55 5.40 -12.73
CA TRP A 76 0.48 6.27 -12.24
C TRP A 76 0.66 6.46 -10.75
N ALA A 77 0.73 7.69 -10.27
CA ALA A 77 0.99 7.97 -8.86
C ALA A 77 0.04 9.00 -8.28
N GLY A 78 -0.33 8.83 -7.02
CA GLY A 78 -1.29 9.69 -6.35
C GLY A 78 -1.54 9.29 -4.90
N HIS A 79 -2.42 10.05 -4.25
CA HIS A 79 -2.94 9.66 -2.95
C HIS A 79 -4.15 8.75 -3.12
N TYR A 80 -4.28 7.79 -2.22
CA TYR A 80 -5.42 6.89 -2.12
C TYR A 80 -6.74 7.67 -2.10
N GLY A 81 -7.67 7.24 -2.94
CA GLY A 81 -8.98 7.88 -3.10
C GLY A 81 -8.94 9.21 -3.87
N GLN A 82 -7.80 9.59 -4.43
CA GLN A 82 -7.66 10.77 -5.30
C GLN A 82 -7.28 10.36 -6.74
N SER A 83 -7.39 11.31 -7.66
CA SER A 83 -6.95 11.11 -9.03
C SER A 83 -5.45 10.87 -9.09
N HIS A 84 -5.05 9.85 -9.83
CA HIS A 84 -3.64 9.55 -10.07
C HIS A 84 -3.17 10.25 -11.34
N GLN A 85 -1.92 10.71 -11.32
CA GLN A 85 -1.29 11.32 -12.47
C GLN A 85 -0.30 10.35 -13.10
N GLU A 86 -0.29 10.29 -14.42
CA GLU A 86 0.73 9.58 -15.17
C GLU A 86 2.05 10.37 -15.12
N MET A 87 3.15 9.68 -14.79
CA MET A 87 4.49 10.24 -14.72
C MET A 87 5.54 9.14 -14.90
N THR A 88 6.81 9.52 -14.98
CA THR A 88 7.89 8.53 -15.04
C THR A 88 8.19 7.95 -13.65
N ALA A 89 8.73 6.75 -13.61
CA ALA A 89 9.13 6.09 -12.36
C ALA A 89 10.14 6.93 -11.55
N ALA A 90 11.07 7.61 -12.23
CA ALA A 90 12.01 8.51 -11.58
C ALA A 90 11.31 9.73 -10.94
N VAL A 91 10.37 10.35 -11.65
CA VAL A 91 9.57 11.47 -11.13
C VAL A 91 8.72 11.00 -9.95
N ALA A 92 8.06 9.85 -10.04
CA ALA A 92 7.29 9.28 -8.93
C ALA A 92 8.14 9.08 -7.67
N ALA A 93 9.33 8.49 -7.81
CA ALA A 93 10.25 8.27 -6.69
C ALA A 93 10.78 9.59 -6.09
N ALA A 94 11.06 10.59 -6.93
CA ALA A 94 11.50 11.91 -6.49
C ALA A 94 10.39 12.65 -5.74
N THR A 95 9.17 12.67 -6.28
CA THR A 95 7.99 13.29 -5.66
C THR A 95 7.71 12.68 -4.28
N PHE A 96 7.74 11.36 -4.17
CA PHE A 96 7.54 10.67 -2.89
C PHE A 96 8.65 10.96 -1.86
N SER A 97 9.88 11.13 -2.32
CA SER A 97 11.03 11.45 -1.46
C SER A 97 11.06 12.91 -1.03
N GLY A 98 10.35 13.79 -1.74
CA GLY A 98 10.29 15.23 -1.49
C GLY A 98 9.63 15.62 -0.16
N PRO A 99 9.66 16.92 0.17
CA PRO A 99 8.92 17.47 1.29
C PRO A 99 7.42 17.50 0.96
N GLY A 100 6.59 16.88 1.80
CA GLY A 100 5.14 16.81 1.59
C GLY A 100 4.50 15.71 2.42
N ASN A 101 3.16 15.64 2.36
CA ASN A 101 2.44 14.50 2.94
C ASN A 101 2.72 13.26 2.08
N ARG A 102 3.46 12.30 2.62
CA ARG A 102 3.75 11.02 1.95
C ARG A 102 2.75 9.94 2.31
N GLU A 103 1.90 10.24 3.28
CA GLU A 103 0.90 9.32 3.75
C GLU A 103 -0.28 9.27 2.77
N GLY A 104 -0.72 8.06 2.47
CA GLY A 104 -1.77 7.76 1.49
C GLY A 104 -1.22 7.54 0.09
N TRP A 105 0.09 7.72 -0.13
CA TRP A 105 0.65 7.69 -1.47
C TRP A 105 0.78 6.25 -2.01
N GLU A 106 0.48 6.08 -3.29
CA GLU A 106 0.62 4.81 -3.99
C GLU A 106 1.06 5.02 -5.44
N VAL A 107 1.76 4.03 -5.98
CA VAL A 107 2.20 3.96 -7.38
C VAL A 107 1.63 2.71 -8.01
N ILE A 108 1.12 2.87 -9.22
CA ILE A 108 0.50 1.83 -10.02
C ILE A 108 1.34 1.67 -11.28
N ILE A 109 1.91 0.47 -11.42
CA ILE A 109 2.72 0.09 -12.56
C ILE A 109 1.81 -0.69 -13.52
N PRO A 110 1.51 -0.17 -14.72
CA PRO A 110 0.49 -0.71 -15.63
C PRO A 110 0.99 -1.93 -16.43
N ARG A 111 1.93 -2.69 -15.88
CA ARG A 111 2.49 -3.91 -16.48
C ARG A 111 2.90 -4.92 -15.43
N ARG A 112 3.25 -6.12 -15.88
CA ARG A 112 3.83 -7.16 -15.02
C ARG A 112 5.28 -6.82 -14.66
N ILE A 113 5.72 -7.20 -13.46
CA ILE A 113 7.14 -7.16 -13.06
C ILE A 113 7.73 -8.55 -13.28
N ALA A 114 8.79 -8.66 -14.07
CA ALA A 114 9.47 -9.91 -14.34
C ALA A 114 10.27 -10.40 -13.13
N ALA A 115 10.48 -11.71 -13.03
CA ALA A 115 11.27 -12.30 -11.95
C ALA A 115 12.69 -11.69 -11.85
N LYS A 116 13.32 -11.38 -12.99
CA LYS A 116 14.65 -10.74 -13.05
C LYS A 116 14.69 -9.31 -12.52
N GLU A 117 13.55 -8.62 -12.45
CA GLU A 117 13.45 -7.26 -11.93
C GLU A 117 13.34 -7.25 -10.40
N ILE A 118 12.99 -8.40 -9.81
CA ILE A 118 12.93 -8.57 -8.36
C ILE A 118 14.35 -8.56 -7.81
N HIS A 119 14.61 -7.56 -6.98
CA HIS A 119 15.87 -7.45 -6.27
C HIS A 119 15.93 -8.37 -5.05
N ARG A 120 14.83 -8.46 -4.28
CA ARG A 120 14.72 -9.33 -3.10
C ARG A 120 13.29 -9.44 -2.59
N ILE A 121 13.01 -10.49 -1.85
CA ILE A 121 11.76 -10.65 -1.07
C ILE A 121 12.15 -10.76 0.41
N ARG A 122 11.55 -9.96 1.29
CA ARG A 122 11.82 -9.99 2.74
C ARG A 122 10.56 -10.12 3.56
N SER A 123 10.65 -10.86 4.65
CA SER A 123 9.69 -10.81 5.75
C SER A 123 9.74 -9.42 6.39
N LEU A 124 8.57 -8.88 6.75
CA LEU A 124 8.43 -7.54 7.30
C LEU A 124 8.03 -7.62 8.78
N PRO A 125 8.34 -6.59 9.61
CA PRO A 125 7.76 -6.48 10.94
C PRO A 125 6.24 -6.29 10.81
N GLN A 126 5.46 -7.26 11.28
CA GLN A 126 4.01 -7.34 11.04
C GLN A 126 3.16 -6.35 11.88
N VAL A 127 3.82 -5.30 12.39
CA VAL A 127 3.29 -4.24 13.24
C VAL A 127 3.36 -2.86 12.57
N VAL A 128 4.03 -2.74 11.41
CA VAL A 128 4.20 -1.48 10.68
C VAL A 128 2.95 -1.11 9.87
N GLY A 129 2.68 0.19 9.74
CA GLY A 129 1.57 0.76 8.97
C GLY A 129 0.48 1.36 9.84
N TRP A 130 -0.44 2.09 9.22
CA TRP A 130 -1.44 2.85 9.98
C TRP A 130 -2.39 1.98 10.79
N ARG A 131 -2.74 2.45 12.00
CA ARG A 131 -3.94 1.97 12.73
C ARG A 131 -5.22 2.56 12.17
N TYR A 132 -5.18 3.83 11.82
CA TYR A 132 -6.24 4.61 11.21
C TYR A 132 -5.63 5.46 10.11
N TYR A 133 -6.37 5.74 9.04
CA TYR A 133 -5.84 6.52 7.90
C TYR A 133 -5.22 7.86 8.36
N PRO A 134 -4.25 8.42 7.62
CA PRO A 134 -3.44 9.61 7.98
C PRO A 134 -4.21 10.77 8.61
N ALA A 135 -5.31 11.14 7.96
CA ALA A 135 -6.15 12.25 8.35
C ALA A 135 -7.21 11.87 9.42
N ALA A 136 -7.04 10.76 10.14
CA ALA A 136 -7.95 10.34 11.20
C ALA A 136 -7.67 11.02 12.55
N LYS A 137 -6.44 11.48 12.80
CA LYS A 137 -6.11 12.20 14.04
C LYS A 137 -6.88 13.53 14.10
N GLY A 138 -7.50 13.82 15.25
CA GLY A 138 -8.30 15.04 15.46
C GLY A 138 -9.73 14.97 14.93
N LYS A 139 -10.08 13.94 14.14
CA LYS A 139 -11.47 13.62 13.81
C LYS A 139 -12.04 12.74 14.92
N LYS A 140 -13.32 12.93 15.28
CA LYS A 140 -14.05 11.97 16.14
C LYS A 140 -13.79 10.56 15.58
N PRO A 141 -13.63 9.48 16.39
CA PRO A 141 -13.42 8.14 15.84
C PRO A 141 -14.62 7.82 14.93
N SER A 142 -14.39 7.95 13.62
CA SER A 142 -15.47 8.33 12.68
C SER A 142 -16.18 7.14 12.07
N CYS A 143 -15.93 5.94 12.57
CA CYS A 143 -16.57 4.75 12.04
C CYS A 143 -16.64 3.70 13.12
N THR A 144 -17.85 3.45 13.61
CA THR A 144 -18.20 2.25 14.36
C THR A 144 -18.45 1.06 13.42
N CYS A 145 -18.21 1.25 12.12
CA CYS A 145 -18.33 0.20 11.11
C CYS A 145 -17.45 -1.01 11.41
N LYS A 146 -17.92 -2.18 10.96
CA LYS A 146 -17.26 -3.48 11.18
C LYS A 146 -15.80 -3.54 10.73
N PHE A 147 -15.38 -2.64 9.83
CA PHE A 147 -14.01 -2.55 9.33
C PHE A 147 -13.08 -1.73 10.23
N CYS A 148 -13.59 -0.76 10.99
CA CYS A 148 -12.80 0.15 11.82
C CYS A 148 -12.77 -0.25 13.31
N VAL A 149 -13.77 -1.01 13.77
CA VAL A 149 -13.89 -1.52 15.17
C VAL A 149 -14.18 -3.02 15.20
N GLY A 150 -13.75 -3.76 14.18
CA GLY A 150 -13.95 -5.20 14.06
C GLY A 150 -13.17 -6.00 15.11
N GLY A 151 -13.72 -6.11 16.32
CA GLY A 151 -13.18 -6.95 17.40
C GLY A 151 -12.01 -6.34 18.18
N ASP A 152 -11.68 -5.07 17.94
CA ASP A 152 -10.60 -4.39 18.67
C ASP A 152 -10.97 -4.14 20.15
N TYR A 153 -9.96 -4.19 21.03
CA TYR A 153 -10.12 -3.80 22.43
C TYR A 153 -10.70 -2.38 22.53
N GLY A 154 -11.82 -2.23 23.26
CA GLY A 154 -12.56 -0.97 23.37
C GLY A 154 -13.62 -0.73 22.28
N ALA A 155 -13.79 -1.63 21.31
CA ALA A 155 -14.81 -1.52 20.26
C ALA A 155 -16.24 -1.42 20.81
N ALA A 156 -16.55 -2.15 21.89
CA ALA A 156 -17.85 -2.07 22.55
C ALA A 156 -18.13 -0.65 23.09
N ARG A 157 -17.17 -0.06 23.80
CA ARG A 157 -17.24 1.32 24.32
C ARG A 157 -17.35 2.37 23.21
N LEU A 158 -16.73 2.10 22.06
CA LEU A 158 -16.85 2.96 20.87
C LEU A 158 -18.25 2.89 20.24
N ARG A 159 -18.85 1.70 20.12
CA ARG A 159 -20.24 1.55 19.64
C ARG A 159 -21.26 2.18 20.57
N GLU A 160 -21.05 2.05 21.88
CA GLU A 160 -21.88 2.69 22.90
C GLU A 160 -21.85 4.22 22.78
N ARG A 161 -20.67 4.80 22.52
CA ARG A 161 -20.50 6.26 22.44
C ARG A 161 -20.94 6.89 21.12
N PHE A 162 -20.92 6.14 20.01
CA PHE A 162 -21.10 6.70 18.66
C PHE A 162 -22.15 5.96 17.79
N GLY A 163 -22.84 4.95 18.32
CA GLY A 163 -23.86 4.17 17.60
C GLY A 163 -23.29 2.99 16.80
N PRO A 164 -24.13 2.03 16.37
CA PRO A 164 -23.69 0.90 15.56
C PRO A 164 -23.24 1.33 14.14
N PRO A 165 -22.50 0.48 13.41
CA PRO A 165 -22.02 0.69 12.04
C PRO A 165 -22.95 1.36 11.02
N ASP A 166 -24.26 1.21 11.19
CA ASP A 166 -25.28 1.39 10.15
C ASP A 166 -26.55 2.12 10.68
N ALA A 167 -26.41 2.99 11.69
CA ALA A 167 -27.49 3.85 12.20
C ALA A 167 -27.47 5.25 11.59
#